data_AF-A0A0G4ETS2-F1
#
_entry.id   AF-A0A0G4ETS2-F1
#
_cell.length_a   1.000
_cell.length_b   1.000
_cell.length_c   1.000
_cell.angle_alpha   90.00
_cell.angle_beta   90.00
_cell.angle_gamma   90.00
#
_symmetry.space_group_name_H-M   'P 1'
#
loop_
_entity.id
_entity.type
_entity.pdbx_description
1 polymer ?
#
loop_
_entity_poly.entity_id
_entity_poly.type
_entity_poly.pdbx_seq_one_letter_code
_entity_poly.pdbx_strand_id
1 'polypeptide(L)'
;MDFLLRLLYTIEKSGEWAGWEAIVRVAKHRGLVGRLPIELGSAAVEAVGSRAVYHERCEALRQLSLIGRHLGVALERVDGEERLGRYQVTIRSLQTLPANSPFRNMFDEANPVCHIDGADYASVRSAVLYQMRWGRFVADQTVHQQNNAPSYDRLRQLARQQPPVWHCHTVGTSHNAAGGGRDRMIVLHGDQPFEASIAIISYPDFARAILWTTERQVAGKEGAARIPQTVRVAQRVMGDDAQVAFGNQLDVAIG
;
A
#
# COMPACT_ATOMS: atom_id res chain seq x y z
N MET A 1 -8.73 -26.38 -23.77
CA MET A 1 -8.51 -27.23 -22.58
C MET A 1 -7.27 -26.78 -21.78
N ASP A 2 -6.21 -26.29 -22.42
CA ASP A 2 -4.98 -25.81 -21.76
C ASP A 2 -5.20 -24.67 -20.73
N PHE A 3 -6.07 -23.69 -21.04
CA PHE A 3 -6.31 -22.54 -20.16
C PHE A 3 -6.81 -22.91 -18.75
N LEU A 4 -7.88 -23.70 -18.65
CA LEU A 4 -8.48 -24.04 -17.35
C LEU A 4 -7.53 -24.87 -16.48
N LEU A 5 -6.76 -25.78 -17.10
CA LEU A 5 -5.76 -26.57 -16.40
C LEU A 5 -4.62 -25.69 -15.88
N ARG A 6 -4.13 -24.75 -16.70
CA ARG A 6 -3.10 -23.78 -16.28
C ARG A 6 -3.61 -22.85 -15.18
N LEU A 7 -4.85 -22.34 -15.30
CA LEU A 7 -5.46 -21.49 -14.27
C LEU A 7 -5.60 -22.23 -12.94
N LEU A 8 -6.17 -23.44 -12.97
CA LEU A 8 -6.32 -24.26 -11.77
C LEU A 8 -4.96 -24.53 -11.12
N TYR A 9 -3.97 -24.92 -11.92
CA TYR A 9 -2.60 -25.12 -11.45
C TYR A 9 -2.01 -23.88 -10.80
N THR A 10 -2.17 -22.70 -11.42
CA THR A 10 -1.68 -21.44 -10.85
C THR A 10 -2.37 -21.17 -9.52
N ILE A 11 -3.70 -21.27 -9.42
CA ILE A 11 -4.43 -21.01 -8.17
C ILE A 11 -3.96 -21.96 -7.06
N GLU A 12 -3.90 -23.27 -7.35
CA GLU A 12 -3.48 -24.29 -6.37
C GLU A 12 -2.03 -24.12 -5.89
N LYS A 13 -1.14 -23.60 -6.74
CA LYS A 13 0.29 -23.43 -6.43
C LYS A 13 0.66 -21.99 -6.04
N SER A 14 -0.31 -21.09 -5.99
CA SER A 14 -0.11 -19.69 -5.60
C SER A 14 -0.16 -19.45 -4.11
N GLY A 15 -0.51 -20.45 -3.28
CA GLY A 15 -0.54 -20.30 -1.82
C GLY A 15 -1.73 -19.50 -1.28
N GLU A 16 -1.52 -18.75 -0.19
CA GLU A 16 -2.55 -18.10 0.63
C GLU A 16 -2.93 -16.69 0.12
N TRP A 17 -4.21 -16.48 -0.21
CA TRP A 17 -4.70 -15.28 -0.90
C TRP A 17 -5.30 -14.20 0.00
N ALA A 18 -5.60 -14.46 1.28
CA ALA A 18 -6.25 -13.51 2.19
C ALA A 18 -5.46 -12.20 2.31
N GLY A 19 -4.12 -12.26 2.24
CA GLY A 19 -3.28 -11.07 2.22
C GLY A 19 -3.54 -10.08 1.06
N TRP A 20 -4.21 -10.51 -0.02
CA TRP A 20 -4.55 -9.67 -1.16
C TRP A 20 -5.94 -9.03 -1.08
N GLU A 21 -6.82 -9.52 -0.21
CA GLU A 21 -8.22 -9.11 -0.21
C GLU A 21 -8.38 -7.59 -0.05
N ALA A 22 -7.71 -7.02 0.95
CA ALA A 22 -7.77 -5.58 1.18
C ALA A 22 -7.12 -4.75 0.06
N ILE A 23 -6.04 -5.26 -0.53
CA ILE A 23 -5.33 -4.62 -1.65
C ILE A 23 -6.25 -4.57 -2.88
N VAL A 24 -6.96 -5.67 -3.16
CA VAL A 24 -7.96 -5.77 -4.23
C VAL A 24 -9.13 -4.82 -3.98
N ARG A 25 -9.61 -4.68 -2.73
CA ARG A 25 -10.65 -3.69 -2.38
C ARG A 25 -10.19 -2.25 -2.62
N VAL A 26 -8.95 -1.91 -2.25
CA VAL A 26 -8.34 -0.59 -2.57
C VAL A 26 -8.31 -0.37 -4.09
N ALA A 27 -7.83 -1.35 -4.86
CA ALA A 27 -7.79 -1.25 -6.32
C ALA A 27 -9.19 -1.07 -6.93
N LYS A 28 -10.21 -1.74 -6.39
CA LYS A 28 -11.61 -1.58 -6.77
C LYS A 28 -12.13 -0.16 -6.52
N HIS A 29 -11.89 0.40 -5.34
CA HIS A 29 -12.32 1.76 -5.03
C HIS A 29 -11.60 2.82 -5.87
N ARG A 30 -10.36 2.55 -6.29
CA ARG A 30 -9.58 3.42 -7.19
C ARG A 30 -9.93 3.27 -8.66
N GLY A 31 -10.89 2.39 -8.99
CA GLY A 31 -11.32 2.15 -10.37
C GLY A 31 -10.33 1.36 -11.21
N LEU A 32 -9.29 0.79 -10.60
CA LEU A 32 -8.33 -0.09 -11.28
C LEU A 32 -8.97 -1.46 -11.57
N VAL A 33 -9.80 -1.94 -10.64
CA VAL A 33 -10.61 -3.15 -10.79
C VAL A 33 -12.06 -2.78 -11.10
N GLY A 34 -12.57 -3.25 -12.24
CA GLY A 34 -13.94 -2.94 -12.70
C GLY A 34 -15.04 -3.53 -11.83
N ARG A 35 -14.90 -4.78 -11.36
CA ARG A 35 -15.86 -5.46 -10.46
C ARG A 35 -15.17 -6.50 -9.58
N LEU A 36 -15.82 -6.84 -8.47
CA LEU A 36 -15.44 -7.96 -7.61
C LEU A 36 -16.52 -9.04 -7.65
N PRO A 37 -16.15 -10.35 -7.63
CA PRO A 37 -14.78 -10.88 -7.67
C PRO A 37 -14.03 -10.55 -8.97
N ILE A 38 -12.69 -10.58 -8.96
CA ILE A 38 -11.86 -10.35 -10.16
C ILE A 38 -12.08 -11.51 -11.12
N GLU A 39 -12.37 -11.21 -12.38
CA GLU A 39 -12.50 -12.20 -13.43
C GLU A 39 -11.15 -12.43 -14.11
N LEU A 40 -10.65 -13.66 -14.01
CA LEU A 40 -9.39 -14.07 -14.59
C LEU A 40 -9.61 -14.64 -16.00
N GLY A 41 -9.12 -13.93 -17.01
CA GLY A 41 -9.14 -14.36 -18.41
C GLY A 41 -7.83 -15.00 -18.87
N SER A 42 -7.77 -15.38 -20.15
CA SER A 42 -6.55 -15.92 -20.79
C SER A 42 -5.34 -15.00 -20.59
N ALA A 43 -5.53 -13.69 -20.76
CA ALA A 43 -4.48 -12.69 -20.61
C ALA A 43 -3.88 -12.66 -19.18
N ALA A 44 -4.63 -13.03 -18.15
CA ALA A 44 -4.11 -13.12 -16.78
C ALA A 44 -3.21 -14.35 -16.62
N VAL A 45 -3.62 -15.50 -17.18
CA VAL A 45 -2.84 -16.75 -17.14
C VAL A 45 -1.61 -16.69 -18.04
N GLU A 46 -1.68 -16.00 -19.17
CA GLU A 46 -0.52 -15.75 -20.03
C GLU A 46 0.53 -14.87 -19.34
N ALA A 47 0.10 -13.88 -18.55
CA ALA A 47 1.00 -13.00 -17.79
C ALA A 47 1.80 -13.73 -16.71
N VAL A 48 1.34 -14.91 -16.27
CA VAL A 48 2.08 -15.78 -15.33
C VAL A 48 3.44 -16.20 -15.91
N GLY A 49 3.54 -16.29 -17.24
CA GLY A 49 4.76 -16.71 -17.92
C GLY A 49 4.94 -18.23 -17.93
N SER A 50 6.20 -18.66 -18.04
CA SER A 50 6.53 -20.09 -18.07
C SER A 50 6.42 -20.73 -16.69
N ARG A 51 6.21 -22.04 -16.65
CA ARG A 51 6.17 -22.81 -15.39
C ARG A 51 7.47 -22.67 -14.59
N ALA A 52 8.63 -22.60 -15.26
CA ALA A 52 9.92 -22.42 -14.60
C ALA A 52 10.00 -21.06 -13.87
N VAL A 53 9.69 -19.97 -14.58
CA VAL A 53 9.65 -18.61 -14.00
C VAL A 53 8.67 -18.53 -12.83
N TYR A 54 7.50 -19.16 -12.97
CA TYR A 54 6.50 -19.20 -11.92
C TYR A 54 7.00 -19.89 -10.64
N HIS A 55 7.72 -21.01 -10.74
CA HIS A 55 8.25 -21.73 -9.57
C HIS A 55 9.41 -21.01 -8.89
N GLU A 56 10.20 -20.25 -9.64
CA GLU A 56 11.29 -19.43 -9.09
C GLU A 56 10.77 -18.25 -8.25
N ARG A 57 9.54 -17.79 -8.51
CA ARG A 57 8.92 -16.69 -7.75
C ARG A 57 8.51 -17.15 -6.34
N CYS A 58 8.62 -16.24 -5.38
CA CYS A 58 7.96 -16.40 -4.07
C CYS A 58 6.44 -16.34 -4.22
N GLU A 59 5.72 -16.75 -3.18
CA GLU A 59 4.26 -16.86 -3.19
C GLU A 59 3.57 -15.54 -3.61
N ALA A 60 3.94 -14.42 -2.98
CA ALA A 60 3.36 -13.13 -3.29
C ALA A 60 3.59 -12.70 -4.75
N LEU A 61 4.75 -13.01 -5.34
CA LEU A 61 5.01 -12.73 -6.76
C LEU A 61 4.22 -13.66 -7.69
N ARG A 62 4.03 -14.94 -7.32
CA ARG A 62 3.17 -15.87 -8.08
C ARG A 62 1.73 -15.36 -8.16
N GLN A 63 1.20 -14.93 -7.01
CA GLN A 63 -0.13 -14.34 -6.90
C GLN A 63 -0.24 -13.06 -7.73
N LEU A 64 0.73 -12.16 -7.58
CA LEU A 64 0.81 -10.92 -8.34
C LEU A 64 0.96 -11.15 -9.85
N SER A 65 1.62 -12.23 -10.27
CA SER A 65 1.72 -12.59 -11.69
C SER A 65 0.35 -12.81 -12.33
N LEU A 66 -0.61 -13.30 -11.53
CA LEU A 66 -1.98 -13.58 -11.98
C LEU A 66 -2.87 -12.33 -11.91
N ILE A 67 -2.80 -11.55 -10.82
CA ILE A 67 -3.73 -10.43 -10.61
C ILE A 67 -3.15 -9.03 -10.92
N GLY A 68 -1.84 -8.91 -11.14
CA GLY A 68 -1.13 -7.63 -11.22
C GLY A 68 -1.66 -6.69 -12.31
N ARG A 69 -2.04 -7.24 -13.48
CA ARG A 69 -2.70 -6.48 -14.55
C ARG A 69 -4.01 -5.84 -14.10
N HIS A 70 -4.82 -6.57 -13.33
CA HIS A 70 -6.09 -6.07 -12.79
C HIS A 70 -5.88 -5.02 -11.70
N LEU A 71 -4.75 -5.10 -10.98
CA LEU A 71 -4.38 -4.09 -9.98
C LEU A 71 -3.76 -2.83 -10.62
N GLY A 72 -3.55 -2.79 -11.94
CA GLY A 72 -2.80 -1.71 -12.60
C GLY A 72 -1.30 -1.73 -12.26
N VAL A 73 -0.78 -2.85 -11.76
CA VAL A 73 0.60 -3.03 -11.34
C VAL A 73 1.19 -4.25 -12.04
N ALA A 74 1.60 -4.06 -13.30
CA ALA A 74 2.13 -5.14 -14.12
C ALA A 74 3.45 -5.67 -13.54
N LEU A 75 3.50 -6.99 -13.29
CA LEU A 75 4.71 -7.71 -12.98
C LEU A 75 5.25 -8.35 -14.27
N GLU A 76 6.47 -8.01 -14.64
CA GLU A 76 7.15 -8.55 -15.81
C GLU A 76 8.57 -8.99 -15.48
N ARG A 77 9.14 -9.87 -16.31
CA ARG A 77 10.53 -10.29 -16.20
C ARG A 77 11.29 -9.86 -17.45
N VAL A 78 12.29 -9.01 -17.28
CA VAL A 78 13.12 -8.44 -18.37
C VAL A 78 14.57 -8.79 -18.05
N ASP A 79 15.24 -9.45 -18.99
CA ASP A 79 16.65 -9.89 -18.83
C ASP A 79 16.92 -10.69 -17.53
N GLY A 80 15.91 -11.47 -17.11
CA GLY A 80 15.99 -12.29 -15.90
C GLY A 80 15.61 -11.58 -14.61
N GLU A 81 15.32 -10.27 -14.64
CA GLU A 81 14.98 -9.46 -13.46
C GLU A 81 13.49 -9.16 -13.39
N GLU A 82 12.92 -9.22 -12.18
CA GLU A 82 11.51 -8.86 -11.94
C GLU A 82 11.34 -7.33 -11.95
N ARG A 83 10.27 -6.85 -12.57
CA ARG A 83 9.90 -5.43 -12.62
C ARG A 83 8.43 -5.22 -12.27
N LEU A 84 8.17 -4.18 -11.50
CA LEU A 84 6.84 -3.71 -11.11
C LEU A 84 6.58 -2.38 -11.82
N GLY A 85 5.86 -2.43 -12.95
CA GLY A 85 5.83 -1.32 -13.90
C GLY A 85 7.24 -1.01 -14.41
N ARG A 86 7.69 0.25 -14.29
CA ARG A 86 9.03 0.65 -14.76
C ARG A 86 10.17 0.30 -13.80
N TYR A 87 9.86 -0.13 -12.57
CA TYR A 87 10.84 -0.25 -11.51
C TYR A 87 11.32 -1.69 -11.34
N GLN A 88 12.63 -1.88 -11.26
CA GLN A 88 13.21 -3.17 -10.91
C GLN A 88 12.85 -3.54 -9.46
N VAL A 89 12.52 -4.81 -9.25
CA VAL A 89 12.22 -5.39 -7.94
C VAL A 89 13.29 -6.40 -7.59
N THR A 90 14.07 -6.12 -6.55
CA THR A 90 15.00 -7.09 -5.98
C THR A 90 14.38 -7.70 -4.74
N ILE A 91 14.05 -8.99 -4.79
CA ILE A 91 13.61 -9.73 -3.60
C ILE A 91 14.80 -9.92 -2.66
N ARG A 92 14.64 -9.54 -1.40
CA ARG A 92 15.62 -9.76 -0.33
C ARG A 92 15.25 -11.04 0.39
N SER A 93 16.14 -12.03 0.35
CA SER A 93 16.09 -13.16 1.29
C SER A 93 16.57 -12.73 2.68
N LEU A 94 16.30 -13.53 3.70
CA LEU A 94 16.80 -13.26 5.06
C LEU A 94 18.34 -13.13 5.10
N GLN A 95 19.06 -13.86 4.24
CA GLN A 95 20.52 -13.81 4.13
C GLN A 95 21.03 -12.55 3.43
N THR A 96 20.30 -12.05 2.44
CA THR A 96 20.69 -10.85 1.66
C THR A 96 20.14 -9.56 2.25
N LEU A 97 19.22 -9.66 3.23
CA LEU A 97 18.71 -8.53 3.97
C LEU A 97 19.78 -7.99 4.95
N PRO A 98 20.03 -6.67 4.99
CA PRO A 98 20.98 -6.08 5.94
C PRO A 98 20.71 -6.50 7.39
N ALA A 99 21.77 -6.71 8.17
CA ALA A 99 21.67 -7.11 9.58
C ALA A 99 20.86 -6.13 10.43
N ASN A 100 20.97 -4.84 10.12
CA ASN A 100 20.27 -3.73 10.76
C ASN A 100 18.92 -3.37 10.08
N SER A 101 18.43 -4.19 9.16
CA SER A 101 17.16 -3.90 8.48
C SER A 101 16.00 -3.89 9.49
N PRO A 102 15.12 -2.88 9.47
CA PRO A 102 13.96 -2.82 10.36
C PRO A 102 12.93 -3.92 10.09
N PHE A 103 13.03 -4.61 8.95
CA PHE A 103 12.08 -5.65 8.54
C PHE A 103 12.56 -7.07 8.85
N ARG A 104 13.79 -7.23 9.35
CA ARG A 104 14.39 -8.56 9.59
C ARG A 104 13.56 -9.43 10.54
N ASN A 105 13.03 -8.83 11.61
CA ASN A 105 12.23 -9.56 12.63
C ASN A 105 10.81 -9.91 12.16
N MET A 106 10.37 -9.37 11.03
CA MET A 106 9.05 -9.63 10.43
C MET A 106 9.17 -10.32 9.07
N PHE A 107 10.34 -10.89 8.79
CA PHE A 107 10.60 -11.52 7.52
C PHE A 107 9.65 -12.71 7.31
N ASP A 108 8.95 -12.68 6.18
CA ASP A 108 8.05 -13.74 5.72
C ASP A 108 8.54 -14.23 4.36
N GLU A 109 8.89 -15.51 4.25
CA GLU A 109 9.41 -16.08 3.01
C GLU A 109 8.35 -16.13 1.90
N ALA A 110 7.07 -16.26 2.24
CA ALA A 110 5.97 -16.24 1.27
C ALA A 110 5.75 -14.83 0.69
N ASN A 111 6.02 -13.80 1.49
CA ASN A 111 5.83 -12.39 1.11
C ASN A 111 7.05 -11.55 1.55
N PRO A 112 8.22 -11.81 0.95
CA PRO A 112 9.50 -11.30 1.44
C PRO A 112 9.66 -9.81 1.23
N VAL A 113 10.60 -9.24 1.97
CA VAL A 113 11.09 -7.86 1.78
C VAL A 113 11.55 -7.71 0.33
N CYS A 114 11.23 -6.58 -0.28
CA CYS A 114 11.70 -6.26 -1.63
C CYS A 114 12.27 -4.84 -1.70
N HIS A 115 13.23 -4.64 -2.58
CA HIS A 115 13.88 -3.37 -2.84
C HIS A 115 13.40 -2.81 -4.17
N ILE A 116 12.91 -1.57 -4.18
CA ILE A 116 12.43 -0.85 -5.36
C ILE A 116 12.83 0.62 -5.24
N ASP A 117 13.54 1.15 -6.24
CA ASP A 117 13.87 2.58 -6.36
C ASP A 117 14.56 3.17 -5.11
N GLY A 118 15.53 2.45 -4.55
CA GLY A 118 16.29 2.91 -3.37
C GLY A 118 15.59 2.70 -2.02
N ALA A 119 14.36 2.17 -2.00
CA ALA A 119 13.63 1.87 -0.77
C ALA A 119 13.41 0.36 -0.59
N ASP A 120 13.55 -0.11 0.64
CA ASP A 120 13.11 -1.45 1.04
C ASP A 120 11.65 -1.38 1.48
N TYR A 121 10.81 -2.29 0.99
CA TYR A 121 9.43 -2.46 1.39
C TYR A 121 9.34 -3.69 2.29
N ALA A 122 8.57 -3.59 3.38
CA ALA A 122 8.41 -4.68 4.34
C ALA A 122 7.96 -6.00 3.69
N SER A 123 7.27 -5.91 2.55
CA SER A 123 6.88 -7.06 1.74
C SER A 123 6.53 -6.68 0.30
N VAL A 124 6.42 -7.66 -0.60
CA VAL A 124 5.90 -7.45 -1.99
C VAL A 124 4.50 -6.83 -1.96
N ARG A 125 3.61 -7.32 -1.09
CA ARG A 125 2.27 -6.74 -0.90
C ARG A 125 2.32 -5.28 -0.44
N SER A 126 3.29 -4.92 0.42
CA SER A 126 3.50 -3.51 0.83
C SER A 126 3.91 -2.63 -0.35
N ALA A 127 4.79 -3.13 -1.23
CA ALA A 127 5.19 -2.41 -2.43
C ALA A 127 4.01 -2.17 -3.38
N VAL A 128 3.17 -3.19 -3.61
CA VAL A 128 1.99 -3.05 -4.47
C VAL A 128 0.99 -2.06 -3.88
N LEU A 129 0.69 -2.16 -2.58
CA LEU A 129 -0.20 -1.21 -1.91
C LEU A 129 0.33 0.24 -2.03
N TYR A 130 1.64 0.44 -1.84
CA TYR A 130 2.27 1.75 -1.95
C TYR A 130 2.25 2.32 -3.38
N GLN A 131 2.39 1.48 -4.42
CA GLN A 131 2.20 1.92 -5.81
C GLN A 131 0.77 2.44 -6.06
N MET A 132 -0.19 1.85 -5.38
CA MET A 132 -1.59 2.28 -5.41
C MET A 132 -1.91 3.37 -4.40
N ARG A 133 -0.96 4.16 -3.87
CA ARG A 133 -1.26 5.20 -2.86
C ARG A 133 -1.95 6.45 -3.40
N TRP A 134 -1.90 6.70 -4.70
CA TRP A 134 -2.45 7.90 -5.34
C TRP A 134 -3.97 7.88 -5.47
N GLY A 135 -4.65 8.76 -4.75
CA GLY A 135 -6.10 8.98 -4.81
C GLY A 135 -6.43 10.46 -4.94
N ARG A 136 -7.69 10.84 -4.67
CA ARG A 136 -8.04 12.26 -4.58
C ARG A 136 -7.50 12.82 -3.27
N PHE A 137 -6.72 13.89 -3.37
CA PHE A 137 -6.13 14.58 -2.25
C PHE A 137 -7.18 15.22 -1.33
N VAL A 138 -6.98 15.11 -0.02
CA VAL A 138 -7.85 15.67 1.03
C VAL A 138 -7.13 16.73 1.85
N ALA A 139 -6.03 16.32 2.49
CA ALA A 139 -5.26 17.13 3.43
C ALA A 139 -3.80 16.69 3.38
N ASP A 140 -2.91 17.63 3.68
CA ASP A 140 -1.46 17.41 3.72
C ASP A 140 -0.83 18.34 4.72
N GLN A 141 -0.22 17.74 5.72
CA GLN A 141 0.47 18.47 6.75
C GLN A 141 1.90 17.98 6.81
N THR A 142 2.84 18.91 6.68
CA THR A 142 4.25 18.69 7.02
C THR A 142 4.54 19.35 8.35
N VAL A 143 5.17 18.61 9.26
CA VAL A 143 5.59 19.08 10.57
C VAL A 143 7.10 18.92 10.67
N HIS A 144 7.78 20.01 11.02
CA HIS A 144 9.22 19.98 11.29
C HIS A 144 9.43 19.84 12.79
N GLN A 145 10.44 19.06 13.19
CA GLN A 145 10.75 18.84 14.60
C GLN A 145 10.95 20.16 15.37
N GLN A 146 11.60 21.14 14.72
CA GLN A 146 11.89 22.45 15.31
C GLN A 146 10.65 23.31 15.54
N ASN A 147 9.59 23.10 14.76
CA ASN A 147 8.38 23.92 14.80
C ASN A 147 7.28 23.31 15.66
N ASN A 148 7.17 21.97 15.68
CA ASN A 148 6.14 21.25 16.42
C ASN A 148 6.64 19.84 16.76
N ALA A 149 7.57 19.76 17.73
CA ALA A 149 8.16 18.51 18.19
C ALA A 149 7.12 17.45 18.60
N PRO A 150 6.05 17.76 19.37
CA PRO A 150 5.05 16.77 19.74
C PRO A 150 4.37 16.09 18.55
N SER A 151 3.98 16.87 17.53
CA SER A 151 3.32 16.31 16.35
C SER A 151 4.28 15.54 15.46
N TYR A 152 5.51 16.05 15.32
CA TYR A 152 6.59 15.36 14.64
C TYR A 152 6.89 13.98 15.26
N ASP A 153 7.08 13.94 16.58
CA ASP A 153 7.42 12.70 17.29
C ASP A 153 6.28 11.68 17.20
N ARG A 154 5.04 12.14 17.28
CA ARG A 154 3.87 11.26 17.15
C ARG A 154 3.74 10.67 15.74
N LEU A 155 3.87 11.48 14.69
CA LEU A 155 3.85 10.96 13.31
C LEU A 155 5.02 9.99 13.05
N ARG A 156 6.21 10.30 13.57
CA ARG A 156 7.37 9.41 13.51
C ARG A 156 7.12 8.09 14.24
N GLN A 157 6.46 8.12 15.40
CA GLN A 157 6.05 6.92 16.12
C GLN A 157 5.06 6.08 15.29
N LEU A 158 4.03 6.72 14.72
CA LEU A 158 3.03 6.05 13.88
C LEU A 158 3.66 5.40 12.63
N ALA A 159 4.65 6.03 12.02
CA ALA A 159 5.41 5.46 10.90
C ALA A 159 6.26 4.23 11.30
N ARG A 160 6.60 4.10 12.59
CA ARG A 160 7.45 3.02 13.14
C ARG A 160 6.69 1.91 13.85
N GLN A 161 5.45 2.16 14.25
CA GLN A 161 4.59 1.23 14.99
C GLN A 161 4.46 -0.13 14.25
N GLN A 162 4.21 -1.23 14.95
CA GLN A 162 3.87 -2.46 14.26
C GLN A 162 2.38 -2.50 13.92
N PRO A 163 1.95 -3.01 12.74
CA PRO A 163 0.55 -3.22 12.47
C PRO A 163 -0.12 -4.09 13.57
N PRO A 164 -1.38 -3.83 13.93
CA PRO A 164 -2.25 -2.80 13.36
C PRO A 164 -1.96 -1.38 13.87
N VAL A 165 -2.26 -0.38 13.04
CA VAL A 165 -2.27 1.05 13.42
C VAL A 165 -3.72 1.52 13.41
N TRP A 166 -4.21 2.08 14.53
CA TRP A 166 -5.63 2.42 14.71
C TRP A 166 -6.61 1.27 14.41
N HIS A 167 -6.21 0.03 14.75
CA HIS A 167 -6.95 -1.19 14.40
C HIS A 167 -7.08 -1.46 12.88
N CYS A 168 -6.39 -0.70 12.03
CA CYS A 168 -6.29 -0.98 10.59
C CYS A 168 -5.16 -2.00 10.34
N HIS A 169 -5.53 -3.13 9.73
CA HIS A 169 -4.58 -4.21 9.39
C HIS A 169 -3.93 -4.03 8.02
N THR A 170 -4.58 -3.29 7.12
CA THR A 170 -4.05 -3.03 5.78
C THR A 170 -3.03 -1.91 5.83
N VAL A 171 -1.78 -2.29 6.07
CA VAL A 171 -0.65 -1.38 6.24
C VAL A 171 0.49 -1.75 5.29
N GLY A 172 0.91 -0.81 4.46
CA GLY A 172 2.15 -0.91 3.69
C GLY A 172 3.25 -0.12 4.38
N THR A 173 4.45 -0.69 4.51
CA THR A 173 5.60 0.01 5.12
C THR A 173 6.80 -0.05 4.19
N SER A 174 7.52 1.06 4.04
CA SER A 174 8.82 1.12 3.37
C SER A 174 9.84 1.92 4.19
N HIS A 175 11.11 1.69 3.87
CA HIS A 175 12.26 2.33 4.51
C HIS A 175 13.28 2.71 3.44
N ASN A 176 13.57 4.01 3.35
CA ASN A 176 14.64 4.55 2.54
C ASN A 176 15.91 4.61 3.39
N ALA A 177 16.83 3.67 3.16
CA ALA A 177 18.06 3.56 3.94
C ALA A 177 18.99 4.78 3.75
N ALA A 178 19.04 5.36 2.55
CA ALA A 178 19.93 6.49 2.25
C ALA A 178 19.50 7.78 2.97
N GLY A 179 18.18 8.03 3.04
CA GLY A 179 17.63 9.23 3.71
C GLY A 179 17.21 9.02 5.16
N GLY A 180 17.31 7.79 5.68
CA GLY A 180 16.72 7.41 6.97
C GLY A 180 15.19 7.57 7.02
N GLY A 181 14.57 7.63 5.84
CA GLY A 181 13.14 7.87 5.66
C GLY A 181 12.33 6.62 5.92
N ARG A 182 11.14 6.77 6.50
CA ARG A 182 10.14 5.69 6.61
C ARG A 182 8.82 6.18 6.08
N ASP A 183 8.23 5.37 5.20
CA ASP A 183 6.89 5.63 4.71
C ASP A 183 5.95 4.54 5.17
N ARG A 184 4.73 4.94 5.46
CA ARG A 184 3.66 4.04 5.84
C ARG A 184 2.39 4.46 5.15
N MET A 185 1.71 3.50 4.52
CA MET A 185 0.36 3.67 3.99
C MET A 185 -0.61 2.86 4.86
N ILE A 186 -1.70 3.48 5.31
CA ILE A 186 -2.74 2.86 6.13
C ILE A 186 -4.08 3.08 5.44
N VAL A 187 -4.83 2.01 5.20
CA VAL A 187 -6.21 2.10 4.70
C VAL A 187 -7.15 2.23 5.89
N LEU A 188 -7.78 3.39 6.04
CA LEU A 188 -8.68 3.73 7.15
C LEU A 188 -10.08 3.16 6.93
N HIS A 189 -10.51 3.09 5.67
CA HIS A 189 -11.81 2.59 5.26
C HIS A 189 -11.73 2.12 3.81
N GLY A 190 -12.38 1.00 3.47
CA GLY A 190 -12.32 0.42 2.11
C GLY A 190 -13.38 -0.63 1.82
N ASP A 191 -14.44 -0.69 2.62
CA ASP A 191 -15.45 -1.76 2.60
C ASP A 191 -16.81 -1.31 2.03
N GLN A 192 -16.86 -0.17 1.32
CA GLN A 192 -18.03 0.56 0.77
C GLN A 192 -18.45 1.81 1.58
N PRO A 193 -18.94 2.88 0.91
CA PRO A 193 -19.00 3.09 -0.54
C PRO A 193 -17.72 3.72 -1.14
N PHE A 194 -16.73 4.03 -0.32
CA PHE A 194 -15.46 4.65 -0.74
C PHE A 194 -14.28 4.05 0.02
N GLU A 195 -13.09 4.40 -0.42
CA GLU A 195 -11.81 4.14 0.25
C GLU A 195 -11.20 5.44 0.74
N ALA A 196 -10.66 5.42 1.96
CA ALA A 196 -9.81 6.47 2.52
C ALA A 196 -8.53 5.86 3.06
N SER A 197 -7.41 6.50 2.76
CA SER A 197 -6.08 6.08 3.22
C SER A 197 -5.21 7.28 3.52
N ILE A 198 -4.26 7.05 4.42
CA ILE A 198 -3.26 8.03 4.82
C ILE A 198 -1.87 7.47 4.52
N ALA A 199 -0.98 8.33 4.00
CA ALA A 199 0.45 8.09 4.05
C ALA A 199 1.07 8.93 5.17
N ILE A 200 1.92 8.30 5.95
CA ILE A 200 2.79 8.96 6.91
C ILE A 200 4.22 8.75 6.43
N ILE A 201 4.90 9.85 6.15
CA ILE A 201 6.28 9.91 5.69
C ILE A 201 7.09 10.52 6.83
N SER A 202 8.16 9.88 7.26
CA SER A 202 9.00 10.36 8.36
C SER A 202 10.47 10.37 7.97
N TYR A 203 11.06 11.55 8.03
CA TYR A 203 12.48 11.81 7.86
C TYR A 203 13.11 12.29 9.18
N PRO A 204 14.44 12.38 9.27
CA PRO A 204 15.11 12.84 10.48
C PRO A 204 14.69 14.23 10.98
N ASP A 205 14.26 15.12 10.10
CA ASP A 205 13.99 16.54 10.35
C ASP A 205 12.52 16.94 10.18
N PHE A 206 11.74 16.17 9.41
CA PHE A 206 10.30 16.38 9.25
C PHE A 206 9.49 15.09 9.20
N ALA A 207 8.20 15.20 9.48
CA ALA A 207 7.21 14.18 9.21
C ALA A 207 6.07 14.80 8.40
N ARG A 208 5.43 14.01 7.55
CA ARG A 208 4.35 14.45 6.67
C ARG A 208 3.22 13.44 6.70
N ALA A 209 2.00 13.92 6.86
CA ALA A 209 0.78 13.12 6.78
C ALA A 209 -0.04 13.59 5.58
N ILE A 210 -0.46 12.66 4.72
CA ILE A 210 -1.25 12.96 3.53
C ILE A 210 -2.47 12.06 3.52
N LEU A 211 -3.67 12.63 3.46
CA LEU A 211 -4.94 11.90 3.38
C LEU A 211 -5.45 11.90 1.93
N TRP A 212 -5.84 10.71 1.47
CA TRP A 212 -6.52 10.53 0.19
C TRP A 212 -7.87 9.85 0.37
N THR A 213 -8.74 10.06 -0.62
CA THR A 213 -10.04 9.42 -0.68
C THR A 213 -10.48 9.13 -2.12
N THR A 214 -11.48 8.27 -2.24
CA THR A 214 -12.28 8.04 -3.45
C THR A 214 -13.74 8.50 -3.28
N GLU A 215 -14.08 9.12 -2.14
CA GLU A 215 -15.38 9.74 -1.91
C GLU A 215 -15.68 10.79 -3.00
N ARG A 216 -16.92 10.77 -3.50
CA ARG A 216 -17.40 11.78 -4.44
C ARG A 216 -17.55 13.12 -3.72
N GLN A 217 -17.08 14.18 -4.36
CA GLN A 217 -17.18 15.51 -3.77
C GLN A 217 -18.63 16.00 -3.73
N VAL A 218 -19.00 16.65 -2.63
CA VAL A 218 -20.27 17.35 -2.50
C VAL A 218 -20.19 18.67 -3.27
N ALA A 219 -21.10 18.88 -4.22
CA ALA A 219 -21.16 20.11 -5.01
C ALA A 219 -21.45 21.33 -4.12
N GLY A 220 -20.79 22.46 -4.41
CA GLY A 220 -20.98 23.72 -3.68
C GLY A 220 -20.36 23.75 -2.27
N LYS A 221 -19.59 22.73 -1.87
CA LYS A 221 -18.83 22.72 -0.62
C LYS A 221 -17.34 22.98 -0.89
N GLU A 222 -16.63 23.46 0.11
CA GLU A 222 -15.19 23.76 0.06
C GLU A 222 -14.40 23.04 1.16
N GLY A 223 -13.08 22.92 0.98
CA GLY A 223 -12.19 22.27 1.95
C GLY A 223 -12.64 20.86 2.36
N ALA A 224 -12.55 20.56 3.66
CA ALA A 224 -12.97 19.31 4.28
C ALA A 224 -14.47 19.00 4.06
N ALA A 225 -15.32 20.03 3.91
CA ALA A 225 -16.75 19.86 3.70
C ALA A 225 -17.09 19.22 2.33
N ARG A 226 -16.13 19.16 1.40
CA ARG A 226 -16.31 18.48 0.09
C ARG A 226 -16.39 16.96 0.23
N ILE A 227 -15.87 16.39 1.31
CA ILE A 227 -15.70 14.94 1.50
C ILE A 227 -16.02 14.55 2.96
N PRO A 228 -17.25 14.82 3.40
CA PRO A 228 -17.62 14.72 4.82
C PRO A 228 -17.52 13.29 5.37
N GLN A 229 -17.70 12.25 4.55
CA GLN A 229 -17.59 10.87 5.03
C GLN A 229 -16.14 10.51 5.34
N THR A 230 -15.19 10.94 4.51
CA THR A 230 -13.75 10.74 4.71
C THR A 230 -13.29 11.42 5.98
N VAL A 231 -13.68 12.68 6.19
CA VAL A 231 -13.33 13.43 7.41
C VAL A 231 -13.84 12.71 8.66
N ARG A 232 -15.11 12.29 8.65
CA ARG A 232 -15.71 11.55 9.76
C ARG A 232 -14.99 10.23 10.03
N VAL A 233 -14.63 9.48 8.99
CA VAL A 233 -13.86 8.24 9.11
C VAL A 233 -12.49 8.52 9.73
N ALA A 234 -11.76 9.50 9.22
CA ALA A 234 -10.43 9.85 9.72
C ALA A 234 -10.48 10.24 11.20
N GLN A 235 -11.40 11.15 11.58
CA GLN A 235 -11.59 11.56 12.97
C GLN A 235 -11.95 10.38 13.89
N ARG A 236 -12.86 9.51 13.44
CA ARG A 236 -13.29 8.35 14.25
C ARG A 236 -12.19 7.30 14.41
N VAL A 237 -11.47 6.98 13.34
CA VAL A 237 -10.44 5.92 13.34
C VAL A 237 -9.17 6.39 14.03
N MET A 238 -8.72 7.61 13.73
CA MET A 238 -7.46 8.15 14.26
C MET A 238 -7.63 8.77 15.65
N GLY A 239 -8.85 9.18 16.04
CA GLY A 239 -9.09 9.88 17.30
C GLY A 239 -8.26 11.16 17.39
N ASP A 240 -7.59 11.36 18.52
CA ASP A 240 -6.73 12.53 18.76
C ASP A 240 -5.58 12.66 17.75
N ASP A 241 -5.14 11.53 17.14
CA ASP A 241 -4.10 11.57 16.11
C ASP A 241 -4.56 12.29 14.84
N ALA A 242 -5.86 12.45 14.60
CA ALA A 242 -6.36 13.25 13.46
C ALA A 242 -5.91 14.72 13.58
N GLN A 243 -6.04 15.30 14.77
CA GLN A 243 -5.61 16.68 15.04
C GLN A 243 -4.09 16.80 14.95
N VAL A 244 -3.36 15.81 15.47
CA VAL A 244 -1.90 15.79 15.39
C VAL A 244 -1.42 15.68 13.95
N ALA A 245 -2.07 14.84 13.15
CA ALA A 245 -1.68 14.60 11.76
C ALA A 245 -2.06 15.73 10.83
N PHE A 246 -3.17 16.44 11.05
CA PHE A 246 -3.72 17.39 10.07
C PHE A 246 -4.01 18.79 10.62
N GLY A 247 -3.81 19.02 11.92
CA GLY A 247 -4.27 20.25 12.58
C GLY A 247 -5.75 20.51 12.26
N ASN A 248 -6.05 21.75 11.89
CA ASN A 248 -7.41 22.19 11.57
C ASN A 248 -7.83 21.90 10.13
N GLN A 249 -7.02 21.19 9.32
CA GLN A 249 -7.36 20.93 7.91
C GLN A 249 -8.58 20.03 7.73
N LEU A 250 -8.93 19.25 8.76
CA LEU A 250 -10.13 18.40 8.78
C LEU A 250 -11.34 19.09 9.41
N ASP A 251 -11.22 20.34 9.85
CA ASP A 251 -12.33 21.09 10.42
C ASP A 251 -13.33 21.43 9.31
N VAL A 252 -14.58 21.02 9.51
CA VAL A 252 -15.68 21.42 8.64
C VAL A 252 -16.13 22.79 9.11
N ALA A 253 -15.83 23.82 8.32
CA ALA A 253 -16.37 25.16 8.58
C ALA A 253 -17.90 25.07 8.70
N ILE A 254 -18.45 25.55 9.83
CA ILE A 254 -19.89 25.69 10.04
C ILE A 254 -20.33 26.87 9.17
N GLY A 255 -20.63 26.60 7.90
CA GLY A 255 -21.17 27.56 6.93
C GLY A 255 -22.60 27.20 6.54
#